data_AF-A0A831XM12-F1
#
_entry.id   AF-A0A831XM12-F1
#
_cell.length_a   1.000
_cell.length_b   1.000
_cell.length_c   1.000
_cell.angle_alpha   90.00
_cell.angle_beta   90.00
_cell.angle_gamma   90.00
#
_symmetry.space_group_name_H-M   'P 1'
#
loop_
_entity.id
_entity.type
_entity.pdbx_description
1 polymer ?
#
loop_
_entity_poly.entity_id
_entity_poly.type
_entity_poly.pdbx_seq_one_letter_code
_entity_poly.pdbx_strand_id
1 'polypeptide(L)'
;MKQDICWWTVAGRVDPKRLIAEAKRIGYVGFELVPEPMWDAVKEAGLQIITHGGHGTIENGMNDPRQHSRIEDELKANIDKAVKYEIPILICFSGNRRGRPDEEGIEHTVACLKRVAPYAEQKGITLALEILNSKVDHRDYMFDKMSWGLRVVELVNSPRVKILYDIYHAQIMEGDIIRTIRAHHDKIAHYHTAGNPGRNDIDESQELYYPAIMKAIKETGYTGYIGQEFIPKGDPIAALRRAYEICNV
;
A
#
# COMPACT_ATOMS: atom_id res chain seq x y z
N MET A 1 -14.96 -4.78 -7.01
CA MET A 1 -13.67 -5.24 -6.41
C MET A 1 -13.73 -5.02 -4.90
N LYS A 2 -12.86 -5.65 -4.10
CA LYS A 2 -12.81 -5.37 -2.67
C LYS A 2 -12.12 -4.04 -2.46
N GLN A 3 -12.79 -3.09 -1.85
CA GLN A 3 -12.25 -1.76 -1.59
C GLN A 3 -12.22 -1.52 -0.09
N ASP A 4 -11.23 -0.75 0.35
CA ASP A 4 -11.03 -0.38 1.74
C ASP A 4 -10.54 1.07 1.84
N ILE A 5 -10.36 1.56 3.06
CA ILE A 5 -10.03 2.97 3.34
C ILE A 5 -8.74 3.05 4.12
N CYS A 6 -7.79 3.85 3.65
CA CYS A 6 -6.60 4.16 4.43
C CYS A 6 -6.92 5.15 5.55
N TRP A 7 -6.85 4.69 6.80
CA TRP A 7 -7.44 5.36 7.97
C TRP A 7 -6.94 6.79 8.19
N TRP A 8 -5.64 7.01 8.00
CA TRP A 8 -5.00 8.29 8.29
C TRP A 8 -5.53 9.45 7.43
N THR A 9 -6.05 9.15 6.23
CA THR A 9 -6.52 10.16 5.28
C THR A 9 -7.74 10.95 5.75
N VAL A 10 -8.48 10.38 6.70
CA VAL A 10 -9.70 10.97 7.29
C VAL A 10 -9.63 11.10 8.81
N ALA A 11 -8.53 10.66 9.41
CA ALA A 11 -8.32 10.73 10.85
C ALA A 11 -8.40 12.18 11.36
N GLY A 12 -9.08 12.38 12.49
CA GLY A 12 -9.31 13.70 13.08
C GLY A 12 -10.37 14.55 12.37
N ARG A 13 -10.87 14.14 11.19
CA ARG A 13 -11.94 14.84 10.46
C ARG A 13 -13.29 14.14 10.55
N VAL A 14 -13.30 12.85 10.89
CA VAL A 14 -14.51 12.06 11.13
C VAL A 14 -14.36 11.34 12.46
N ASP A 15 -15.42 11.32 13.26
CA ASP A 15 -15.49 10.46 14.45
C ASP A 15 -15.25 8.98 14.04
N PRO A 16 -14.35 8.24 14.74
CA PRO A 16 -14.02 6.87 14.38
C PRO A 16 -15.23 5.92 14.31
N LYS A 17 -16.21 6.04 15.21
CA LYS A 17 -17.40 5.16 15.19
C LYS A 17 -18.28 5.48 13.98
N ARG A 18 -18.45 6.78 13.68
CA ARG A 18 -19.13 7.21 12.44
C ARG A 18 -18.41 6.72 11.19
N LEU A 19 -17.08 6.81 11.14
CA LEU A 19 -16.29 6.35 10.01
C LEU A 19 -16.49 4.84 9.75
N ILE A 20 -16.38 4.01 10.79
CA ILE A 20 -16.61 2.55 10.71
C ILE A 20 -18.03 2.23 10.21
N ALA A 21 -19.04 2.89 10.78
CA ALA A 21 -20.44 2.68 10.38
C ALA A 21 -20.71 3.09 8.92
N GLU A 22 -20.18 4.24 8.50
CA GLU A 22 -20.34 4.74 7.12
C GLU A 22 -19.57 3.91 6.11
N ALA A 23 -18.36 3.43 6.44
CA ALA A 23 -17.59 2.54 5.58
C ALA A 23 -18.39 1.28 5.22
N LYS A 24 -18.96 0.62 6.25
CA LYS A 24 -19.85 -0.54 6.07
C LYS A 24 -21.09 -0.19 5.24
N ARG A 25 -21.69 0.97 5.46
CA ARG A 25 -22.88 1.43 4.72
C ARG A 25 -22.59 1.71 3.24
N ILE A 26 -21.39 2.19 2.92
CA ILE A 26 -20.96 2.45 1.54
C ILE A 26 -20.68 1.13 0.80
N GLY A 27 -20.14 0.13 1.52
CA GLY A 27 -19.77 -1.17 0.95
C GLY A 27 -18.28 -1.48 1.00
N TYR A 28 -17.48 -0.64 1.70
CA TYR A 28 -16.08 -0.95 1.98
C TYR A 28 -15.98 -2.21 2.84
N VAL A 29 -14.97 -3.03 2.58
CA VAL A 29 -14.75 -4.30 3.29
C VAL A 29 -13.85 -4.15 4.52
N GLY A 30 -13.14 -3.02 4.63
CA GLY A 30 -12.15 -2.86 5.66
C GLY A 30 -11.45 -1.51 5.65
N PHE A 31 -10.36 -1.47 6.40
CA PHE A 31 -9.49 -0.32 6.56
C PHE A 31 -8.02 -0.72 6.53
N GLU A 32 -7.17 0.24 6.22
CA GLU A 32 -5.71 0.13 6.27
C GLU A 32 -5.12 1.06 7.31
N LEU A 33 -3.96 0.68 7.83
CA LEU A 33 -3.17 1.49 8.77
C LEU A 33 -3.99 2.00 9.96
N VAL A 34 -4.97 1.19 10.40
CA VAL A 34 -5.81 1.47 11.55
C VAL A 34 -4.92 1.50 12.81
N PRO A 35 -5.07 2.48 13.71
CA PRO A 35 -4.41 2.45 15.00
C PRO A 35 -4.77 1.17 15.78
N GLU A 36 -3.79 0.47 16.36
CA GLU A 36 -4.01 -0.81 17.06
C GLU A 36 -5.16 -0.78 18.09
N PRO A 37 -5.34 0.28 18.90
CA PRO A 37 -6.47 0.36 19.84
C PRO A 37 -7.87 0.32 19.21
N MET A 38 -7.98 0.55 17.89
CA MET A 38 -9.24 0.54 17.15
C MET A 38 -9.50 -0.79 16.41
N TRP A 39 -8.55 -1.74 16.43
CA TRP A 39 -8.65 -2.98 15.67
C TRP A 39 -9.87 -3.82 16.07
N ASP A 40 -10.11 -3.99 17.37
CA ASP A 40 -11.26 -4.76 17.86
C ASP A 40 -12.57 -4.13 17.42
N ALA A 41 -12.69 -2.79 17.51
CA ALA A 41 -13.89 -2.07 17.08
C ALA A 41 -14.18 -2.22 15.57
N VAL A 42 -13.14 -2.25 14.72
CA VAL A 42 -13.29 -2.52 13.28
C VAL A 42 -13.79 -3.94 13.04
N LYS A 43 -13.20 -4.93 13.74
CA LYS A 43 -13.58 -6.35 13.61
C LYS A 43 -15.00 -6.61 14.12
N GLU A 44 -15.37 -6.03 15.26
CA GLU A 44 -16.72 -6.13 15.85
C GLU A 44 -17.79 -5.53 14.92
N ALA A 45 -17.45 -4.52 14.12
CA ALA A 45 -18.34 -3.98 13.09
C ALA A 45 -18.50 -4.90 11.86
N GLY A 46 -17.74 -5.99 11.78
CA GLY A 46 -17.72 -6.93 10.65
C GLY A 46 -16.88 -6.46 9.47
N LEU A 47 -15.90 -5.58 9.73
CA LEU A 47 -14.93 -5.09 8.74
C LEU A 47 -13.55 -5.70 9.01
N GLN A 48 -12.69 -5.70 8.00
CA GLN A 48 -11.33 -6.22 8.10
C GLN A 48 -10.29 -5.12 8.24
N ILE A 49 -9.13 -5.48 8.79
CA ILE A 49 -7.91 -4.67 8.68
C ILE A 49 -7.12 -5.28 7.53
N ILE A 50 -6.92 -4.53 6.46
CA ILE A 50 -6.38 -5.03 5.19
C ILE A 50 -4.85 -4.95 5.17
N THR A 51 -4.31 -3.82 5.60
CA THR A 51 -2.86 -3.62 5.72
C THR A 51 -2.49 -3.02 7.06
N HIS A 52 -1.25 -3.28 7.47
CA HIS A 52 -0.59 -2.60 8.58
C HIS A 52 0.87 -2.29 8.22
N GLY A 53 1.49 -1.37 8.94
CA GLY A 53 2.92 -1.08 8.77
C GLY A 53 3.76 -2.31 9.13
N GLY A 54 4.65 -2.71 8.22
CA GLY A 54 5.61 -3.78 8.49
C GLY A 54 6.74 -3.34 9.41
N HIS A 55 7.25 -2.12 9.20
CA HIS A 55 8.30 -1.49 10.00
C HIS A 55 8.09 0.02 10.10
N GLY A 56 8.76 0.66 11.07
CA GLY A 56 8.33 1.93 11.63
C GLY A 56 8.58 3.22 10.83
N THR A 57 9.36 3.20 9.73
CA THR A 57 9.74 4.45 9.04
C THR A 57 9.89 4.28 7.54
N ILE A 58 9.50 5.32 6.78
CA ILE A 58 9.70 5.37 5.33
C ILE A 58 11.17 5.62 4.98
N GLU A 59 11.82 6.60 5.63
CA GLU A 59 13.14 7.12 5.25
C GLU A 59 14.30 6.22 5.71
N ASN A 60 14.17 5.55 6.86
CA ASN A 60 15.14 4.59 7.37
C ASN A 60 14.67 3.16 7.05
N GLY A 61 14.75 2.81 5.77
CA GLY A 61 14.23 1.57 5.24
C GLY A 61 15.26 0.47 5.00
N MET A 62 14.81 -0.54 4.26
CA MET A 62 15.53 -1.80 3.99
C MET A 62 16.81 -1.63 3.17
N ASN A 63 16.97 -0.51 2.47
CA ASN A 63 18.16 -0.21 1.67
C ASN A 63 19.40 0.12 2.50
N ASP A 64 19.27 0.29 3.82
CA ASP A 64 20.35 0.57 4.76
C ASP A 64 20.62 -0.65 5.67
N PRO A 65 21.76 -1.34 5.52
CA PRO A 65 22.11 -2.52 6.32
C PRO A 65 22.08 -2.30 7.83
N ARG A 66 22.30 -1.06 8.27
CA ARG A 66 22.25 -0.70 9.71
C ARG A 66 20.85 -0.82 10.29
N GLN A 67 19.82 -0.81 9.45
CA GLN A 67 18.42 -0.95 9.84
C GLN A 67 17.94 -2.41 9.84
N HIS A 68 18.70 -3.34 9.25
CA HIS A 68 18.20 -4.70 8.96
C HIS A 68 17.77 -5.47 10.21
N SER A 69 18.55 -5.44 11.29
CA SER A 69 18.17 -6.15 12.53
C SER A 69 16.90 -5.56 13.15
N ARG A 70 16.80 -4.23 13.21
CA ARG A 70 15.59 -3.54 13.69
C ARG A 70 14.37 -3.90 12.86
N ILE A 71 14.49 -3.80 11.53
CA ILE A 71 13.39 -4.09 10.59
C ILE A 71 12.98 -5.57 10.66
N GLU A 72 13.93 -6.49 10.81
CA GLU A 72 13.62 -7.91 10.99
C GLU A 72 12.81 -8.16 12.26
N ASP A 73 13.22 -7.58 13.39
CA ASP A 73 12.53 -7.73 14.67
C ASP A 73 11.12 -7.12 14.63
N GLU A 74 10.98 -5.91 14.08
CA GLU A 74 9.70 -5.23 13.87
C GLU A 74 8.77 -6.04 12.97
N LEU A 75 9.27 -6.52 11.82
CA LEU A 75 8.48 -7.32 10.89
C LEU A 75 8.03 -8.64 11.50
N LYS A 76 8.89 -9.36 12.23
CA LYS A 76 8.47 -10.61 12.88
C LYS A 76 7.37 -10.36 13.91
N ALA A 77 7.50 -9.32 14.73
CA ALA A 77 6.47 -8.94 15.69
C ALA A 77 5.15 -8.54 15.00
N ASN A 78 5.23 -7.76 13.92
CA ASN A 78 4.06 -7.32 13.18
C ASN A 78 3.42 -8.46 12.36
N ILE A 79 4.20 -9.44 11.88
CA ILE A 79 3.68 -10.68 11.29
C ILE A 79 2.85 -11.45 12.31
N ASP A 80 3.32 -11.59 13.55
CA ASP A 80 2.57 -12.30 14.59
C ASP A 80 1.25 -11.59 14.94
N LYS A 81 1.26 -10.25 15.00
CA LYS A 81 0.05 -9.44 15.12
C LYS A 81 -0.88 -9.62 13.92
N ALA A 82 -0.34 -9.57 12.71
CA ALA A 82 -1.09 -9.72 11.48
C ALA A 82 -1.80 -11.07 11.41
N VAL A 83 -1.14 -12.16 11.80
CA VAL A 83 -1.76 -13.49 11.92
C VAL A 83 -2.92 -13.46 12.92
N LYS A 84 -2.73 -12.87 14.10
CA LYS A 84 -3.76 -12.79 15.14
C LYS A 84 -5.02 -12.03 14.66
N TYR A 85 -4.84 -10.97 13.89
CA TYR A 85 -5.93 -10.09 13.44
C TYR A 85 -6.42 -10.38 12.02
N GLU A 86 -5.83 -11.39 11.36
CA GLU A 86 -6.10 -11.78 9.98
C GLU A 86 -5.81 -10.66 8.97
N ILE A 87 -4.74 -9.89 9.22
CA ILE A 87 -4.24 -8.84 8.33
C ILE A 87 -3.38 -9.49 7.24
N PRO A 88 -3.78 -9.47 5.96
CA PRO A 88 -3.08 -10.25 4.93
C PRO A 88 -1.74 -9.63 4.47
N ILE A 89 -1.55 -8.32 4.64
CA ILE A 89 -0.46 -7.57 4.01
C ILE A 89 0.20 -6.63 5.01
N LEU A 90 1.54 -6.61 5.00
CA LEU A 90 2.36 -5.64 5.72
C LEU A 90 3.11 -4.72 4.74
N ILE A 91 2.94 -3.42 4.90
CA ILE A 91 3.56 -2.40 4.04
C ILE A 91 5.03 -2.23 4.44
N CYS A 92 5.92 -2.30 3.47
CA CYS A 92 7.36 -2.23 3.64
C CYS A 92 7.94 -1.08 2.83
N PHE A 93 8.93 -0.40 3.40
CA PHE A 93 9.61 0.73 2.76
C PHE A 93 11.07 0.46 2.46
N SER A 94 11.50 0.92 1.28
CA SER A 94 12.89 0.81 0.81
C SER A 94 13.84 1.74 1.55
N GLY A 95 13.42 2.96 1.91
CA GLY A 95 14.29 3.97 2.50
C GLY A 95 14.72 5.05 1.52
N ASN A 96 15.33 6.12 2.05
CA ASN A 96 15.94 7.16 1.22
C ASN A 96 17.30 6.70 0.67
N ARG A 97 17.68 7.15 -0.52
CA ARG A 97 18.96 6.77 -1.14
C ARG A 97 20.15 7.27 -0.36
N ARG A 98 20.13 8.55 0.06
CA ARG A 98 21.25 9.20 0.75
C ARG A 98 22.56 9.05 -0.05
N GLY A 99 22.45 9.19 -1.37
CA GLY A 99 23.57 9.03 -2.32
C GLY A 99 23.89 7.58 -2.71
N ARG A 100 23.18 6.58 -2.18
CA ARG A 100 23.36 5.18 -2.54
C ARG A 100 22.95 4.92 -4.00
N PRO A 101 23.79 4.23 -4.81
CA PRO A 101 23.41 3.78 -6.14
C PRO A 101 22.25 2.79 -6.11
N ASP A 102 21.45 2.76 -7.17
CA ASP A 102 20.27 1.91 -7.26
C ASP A 102 20.59 0.41 -7.06
N GLU A 103 21.68 -0.10 -7.64
CA GLU A 103 22.08 -1.52 -7.51
C GLU A 103 22.44 -1.89 -6.07
N GLU A 104 23.21 -1.05 -5.36
CA GLU A 104 23.51 -1.27 -3.94
C GLU A 104 22.22 -1.20 -3.10
N GLY A 105 21.29 -0.30 -3.47
CA GLY A 105 19.96 -0.24 -2.87
C GLY A 105 19.17 -1.54 -3.02
N ILE A 106 19.21 -2.14 -4.22
CA ILE A 106 18.57 -3.43 -4.52
C ILE A 106 19.20 -4.52 -3.65
N GLU A 107 20.53 -4.65 -3.68
CA GLU A 107 21.28 -5.67 -2.92
C GLU A 107 20.93 -5.62 -1.43
N HIS A 108 20.97 -4.44 -0.82
CA HIS A 108 20.64 -4.26 0.59
C HIS A 108 19.18 -4.57 0.91
N THR A 109 18.26 -4.14 0.06
CA THR A 109 16.83 -4.40 0.26
C THR A 109 16.52 -5.89 0.14
N VAL A 110 17.10 -6.56 -0.86
CA VAL A 110 17.01 -8.02 -1.04
C VAL A 110 17.57 -8.75 0.18
N ALA A 111 18.74 -8.33 0.66
CA ALA A 111 19.35 -8.93 1.86
C ALA A 111 18.45 -8.79 3.10
N CYS A 112 17.83 -7.64 3.30
CA CYS A 112 16.86 -7.44 4.40
C CYS A 112 15.65 -8.36 4.25
N LEU A 113 14.99 -8.33 3.09
CA LEU A 113 13.77 -9.10 2.84
C LEU A 113 14.01 -10.61 2.94
N LYS A 114 15.17 -11.12 2.49
CA LYS A 114 15.53 -12.55 2.61
C LYS A 114 15.63 -13.04 4.06
N ARG A 115 15.89 -12.15 5.03
CA ARG A 115 15.92 -12.52 6.46
C ARG A 115 14.52 -12.82 7.01
N VAL A 116 13.48 -12.27 6.39
CA VAL A 116 12.10 -12.30 6.91
C VAL A 116 11.12 -13.04 6.01
N ALA A 117 11.42 -13.16 4.71
CA ALA A 117 10.57 -13.83 3.74
C ALA A 117 10.20 -15.28 4.12
N PRO A 118 11.12 -16.14 4.63
CA PRO A 118 10.74 -17.49 5.06
C PRO A 118 9.69 -17.49 6.19
N TYR A 119 9.77 -16.53 7.11
CA TYR A 119 8.80 -16.41 8.19
C TYR A 119 7.45 -15.91 7.68
N ALA A 120 7.46 -14.92 6.77
CA ALA A 120 6.25 -14.44 6.12
C ALA A 120 5.54 -15.56 5.31
N GLU A 121 6.32 -16.40 4.60
CA GLU A 121 5.83 -17.61 3.92
C GLU A 121 5.16 -18.59 4.87
N GLN A 122 5.85 -18.95 5.96
CA GLN A 122 5.33 -19.86 6.97
C GLN A 122 4.01 -19.35 7.57
N LYS A 123 3.89 -18.04 7.78
CA LYS A 123 2.73 -17.39 8.40
C LYS A 123 1.65 -16.99 7.41
N GLY A 124 1.91 -17.12 6.11
CA GLY A 124 0.96 -16.74 5.06
C GLY A 124 0.76 -15.23 4.91
N ILE A 125 1.67 -14.40 5.43
CA ILE A 125 1.60 -12.93 5.37
C ILE A 125 2.38 -12.43 4.16
N THR A 126 1.84 -11.45 3.44
CA THR A 126 2.54 -10.81 2.32
C THR A 126 3.25 -9.54 2.78
N LEU A 127 4.54 -9.43 2.48
CA LEU A 127 5.32 -8.20 2.61
C LEU A 127 5.23 -7.42 1.30
N ALA A 128 4.54 -6.30 1.31
CA ALA A 128 4.34 -5.47 0.13
C ALA A 128 5.26 -4.25 0.19
N LEU A 129 6.27 -4.24 -0.69
CA LEU A 129 7.16 -3.09 -0.84
C LEU A 129 6.44 -2.00 -1.61
N GLU A 130 6.36 -0.79 -1.06
CA GLU A 130 5.58 0.31 -1.63
C GLU A 130 6.40 1.26 -2.50
N ILE A 131 5.89 1.50 -3.71
CA ILE A 131 6.41 2.53 -4.62
C ILE A 131 5.94 3.91 -4.16
N LEU A 132 6.87 4.83 -3.95
CA LEU A 132 6.56 6.22 -3.58
C LEU A 132 7.24 7.20 -4.55
N ASN A 133 6.62 8.35 -4.82
CA ASN A 133 7.23 9.34 -5.71
C ASN A 133 8.34 10.12 -5.00
N SER A 134 9.49 10.26 -5.66
CA SER A 134 10.61 11.07 -5.16
C SER A 134 10.60 12.52 -5.67
N LYS A 135 9.68 12.84 -6.58
CA LYS A 135 9.55 14.14 -7.22
C LYS A 135 8.87 15.17 -6.32
N VAL A 136 7.74 14.79 -5.71
CA VAL A 136 6.83 15.70 -5.00
C VAL A 136 6.85 15.42 -3.49
N ASP A 137 6.56 14.19 -3.07
CA ASP A 137 6.19 13.90 -1.68
C ASP A 137 7.34 13.29 -0.87
N HIS A 138 8.09 12.33 -1.45
CA HIS A 138 9.13 11.58 -0.73
C HIS A 138 10.50 11.79 -1.37
N ARG A 139 10.98 13.04 -1.35
CA ARG A 139 12.28 13.39 -1.93
C ARG A 139 13.37 12.43 -1.44
N ASP A 140 14.18 11.95 -2.38
CA ASP A 140 15.26 10.97 -2.16
C ASP A 140 14.80 9.51 -1.91
N TYR A 141 13.51 9.17 -2.00
CA TYR A 141 13.03 7.79 -1.79
C TYR A 141 13.51 6.81 -2.86
N MET A 142 14.07 5.66 -2.44
CA MET A 142 14.77 4.70 -3.31
C MET A 142 13.85 3.97 -4.29
N PHE A 143 12.75 3.38 -3.83
CA PHE A 143 11.82 2.64 -4.69
C PHE A 143 10.79 3.60 -5.32
N ASP A 144 11.24 4.41 -6.26
CA ASP A 144 10.41 5.39 -6.99
C ASP A 144 10.21 5.03 -8.48
N LYS A 145 10.74 3.89 -8.91
CA LYS A 145 10.57 3.33 -10.26
C LYS A 145 10.20 1.86 -10.18
N MET A 146 9.22 1.45 -10.98
CA MET A 146 8.71 0.09 -10.97
C MET A 146 9.81 -0.94 -11.29
N SER A 147 10.72 -0.63 -12.22
CA SER A 147 11.83 -1.51 -12.60
C SER A 147 12.74 -1.88 -11.42
N TRP A 148 12.96 -0.96 -10.48
CA TRP A 148 13.75 -1.18 -9.28
C TRP A 148 13.06 -2.20 -8.35
N GLY A 149 11.77 -2.01 -8.08
CA GLY A 149 11.01 -2.93 -7.20
C GLY A 149 10.80 -4.31 -7.80
N LEU A 150 10.59 -4.38 -9.12
CA LEU A 150 10.51 -5.65 -9.85
C LEU A 150 11.81 -6.45 -9.67
N ARG A 151 12.96 -5.79 -9.78
CA ARG A 151 14.26 -6.43 -9.59
C ARG A 151 14.44 -6.96 -8.16
N VAL A 152 14.01 -6.20 -7.15
CA VAL A 152 14.01 -6.67 -5.75
C VAL A 152 13.13 -7.89 -5.57
N VAL A 153 11.87 -7.85 -6.02
CA VAL A 153 10.93 -8.99 -5.87
C VAL A 153 11.46 -10.24 -6.58
N GLU A 154 12.02 -10.09 -7.78
CA GLU A 154 12.65 -11.18 -8.54
C GLU A 154 13.82 -11.81 -7.75
N LEU A 155 14.73 -11.00 -7.22
CA LEU A 155 15.93 -11.47 -6.52
C LEU A 155 15.65 -12.07 -5.14
N VAL A 156 14.60 -11.59 -4.45
CA VAL A 156 14.10 -12.21 -3.22
C VAL A 156 13.48 -13.57 -3.54
N ASN A 157 12.78 -13.67 -4.67
CA ASN A 157 12.16 -14.90 -5.17
C ASN A 157 11.24 -15.60 -4.15
N SER A 158 10.40 -14.80 -3.48
CA SER A 158 9.41 -15.30 -2.51
C SER A 158 7.99 -15.03 -3.01
N PRO A 159 7.04 -15.98 -2.89
CA PRO A 159 5.63 -15.71 -3.20
C PRO A 159 4.99 -14.69 -2.25
N ARG A 160 5.62 -14.43 -1.09
CA ARG A 160 5.14 -13.49 -0.07
C ARG A 160 5.86 -12.15 -0.06
N VAL A 161 6.75 -11.89 -1.01
CA VAL A 161 7.32 -10.56 -1.21
C VAL A 161 6.80 -10.01 -2.53
N LYS A 162 6.06 -8.91 -2.46
CA LYS A 162 5.28 -8.33 -3.56
C LYS A 162 5.39 -6.81 -3.54
N ILE A 163 4.76 -6.17 -4.51
CA ILE A 163 4.69 -4.71 -4.61
C ILE A 163 3.31 -4.22 -4.14
N LEU A 164 3.31 -3.15 -3.35
CA LEU A 164 2.18 -2.24 -3.23
C LEU A 164 2.34 -1.19 -4.32
N TYR A 165 1.42 -1.18 -5.28
CA TYR A 165 1.44 -0.24 -6.39
C TYR A 165 0.50 0.93 -6.11
N ASP A 166 1.02 1.98 -5.48
CA ASP A 166 0.32 3.25 -5.35
C ASP A 166 0.30 3.94 -6.73
N ILE A 167 -0.90 4.06 -7.28
CA ILE A 167 -1.12 4.57 -8.63
C ILE A 167 -0.80 6.06 -8.72
N TYR A 168 -1.03 6.83 -7.65
CA TYR A 168 -0.71 8.25 -7.62
C TYR A 168 0.81 8.46 -7.65
N HIS A 169 1.57 7.69 -6.87
CA HIS A 169 3.03 7.77 -6.86
C HIS A 169 3.61 7.34 -8.22
N ALA A 170 3.11 6.24 -8.78
CA ALA A 170 3.53 5.77 -10.09
C ALA A 170 3.21 6.77 -11.21
N GLN A 171 2.06 7.46 -11.15
CA GLN A 171 1.67 8.48 -12.13
C GLN A 171 2.66 9.65 -12.18
N ILE A 172 3.12 10.10 -11.00
CA ILE A 172 4.05 11.22 -10.90
C ILE A 172 5.44 10.87 -11.46
N MET A 173 5.86 9.61 -11.29
CA MET A 173 7.19 9.16 -11.64
C MET A 173 7.29 8.68 -13.09
N GLU A 174 6.42 7.76 -13.50
CA GLU A 174 6.56 7.01 -14.76
C GLU A 174 5.29 7.08 -15.63
N GLY A 175 4.12 7.36 -15.05
CA GLY A 175 2.86 7.29 -15.76
C GLY A 175 2.59 5.88 -16.31
N ASP A 176 1.99 5.82 -17.49
CA ASP A 176 1.76 4.57 -18.23
C ASP A 176 1.05 3.44 -17.45
N ILE A 177 0.17 3.85 -16.54
CA ILE A 177 -0.40 3.02 -15.47
C ILE A 177 -1.01 1.71 -15.98
N ILE A 178 -1.88 1.77 -16.99
CA ILE A 178 -2.61 0.58 -17.47
C ILE A 178 -1.67 -0.45 -18.09
N ARG A 179 -0.65 -0.03 -18.85
CA ARG A 179 0.33 -0.96 -19.43
C ARG A 179 1.17 -1.60 -18.33
N THR A 180 1.63 -0.83 -17.36
CA THR A 180 2.38 -1.32 -16.19
C THR A 180 1.58 -2.35 -15.38
N ILE A 181 0.31 -2.06 -15.07
CA ILE A 181 -0.57 -2.98 -14.34
C ILE A 181 -0.72 -4.30 -15.11
N ARG A 182 -1.03 -4.24 -16.41
CA ARG A 182 -1.22 -5.45 -17.22
C ARG A 182 0.06 -6.29 -17.34
N ALA A 183 1.22 -5.64 -17.42
CA ALA A 183 2.51 -6.32 -17.56
C ALA A 183 2.99 -6.97 -16.26
N HIS A 184 2.64 -6.41 -15.09
CA HIS A 184 3.28 -6.76 -13.82
C HIS A 184 2.32 -7.14 -12.69
N HIS A 185 1.03 -7.35 -13.00
CA HIS A 185 0.01 -7.72 -12.02
C HIS A 185 0.41 -8.90 -11.13
N ASP A 186 1.12 -9.90 -11.65
CA ASP A 186 1.56 -11.08 -10.89
C ASP A 186 2.54 -10.73 -9.75
N LYS A 187 3.17 -9.55 -9.81
CA LYS A 187 4.07 -9.03 -8.78
C LYS A 187 3.39 -8.06 -7.81
N ILE A 188 2.16 -7.62 -8.11
CA ILE A 188 1.45 -6.62 -7.30
C ILE A 188 0.48 -7.32 -6.34
N ALA A 189 0.62 -7.05 -5.05
CA ALA A 189 -0.25 -7.59 -4.02
C ALA A 189 -1.40 -6.64 -3.67
N HIS A 190 -1.19 -5.34 -3.85
CA HIS A 190 -2.12 -4.30 -3.39
C HIS A 190 -2.00 -3.04 -4.22
N TYR A 191 -3.09 -2.27 -4.32
CA TYR A 191 -3.14 -1.00 -5.04
C TYR A 191 -3.65 0.09 -4.12
N HIS A 192 -2.97 1.24 -4.12
CA HIS A 192 -3.52 2.48 -3.55
C HIS A 192 -4.01 3.41 -4.65
N THR A 193 -5.04 4.19 -4.32
CA THR A 193 -5.67 5.14 -5.24
C THR A 193 -5.73 6.54 -4.63
N ALA A 194 -5.32 7.54 -5.41
CA ALA A 194 -5.55 8.96 -5.16
C ALA A 194 -5.56 9.79 -6.45
N GLY A 195 -6.18 10.97 -6.43
CA GLY A 195 -6.13 11.92 -7.54
C GLY A 195 -4.75 12.57 -7.70
N ASN A 196 -4.28 12.71 -8.95
CA ASN A 196 -3.08 13.46 -9.30
C ASN A 196 -3.44 14.65 -10.22
N PRO A 197 -3.10 15.91 -9.88
CA PRO A 197 -2.20 16.34 -8.81
C PRO A 197 -2.84 16.43 -7.41
N GLY A 198 -1.98 16.32 -6.39
CA GLY A 198 -2.28 16.73 -5.00
C GLY A 198 -2.70 15.64 -4.01
N ARG A 199 -2.77 14.37 -4.42
CA ARG A 199 -3.19 13.23 -3.57
C ARG A 199 -4.57 13.43 -2.96
N ASN A 200 -5.46 14.12 -3.69
CA ASN A 200 -6.80 14.46 -3.24
C ASN A 200 -7.86 13.57 -3.92
N ASP A 201 -9.13 13.96 -3.84
CA ASP A 201 -10.29 13.26 -4.39
C ASP A 201 -10.06 12.73 -5.81
N ILE A 202 -10.57 11.53 -6.06
CA ILE A 202 -10.71 10.99 -7.40
C ILE A 202 -11.93 11.66 -8.05
N ASP A 203 -11.67 12.70 -8.85
CA ASP A 203 -12.70 13.47 -9.55
C ASP A 203 -12.23 13.90 -10.96
N GLU A 204 -12.89 14.89 -11.55
CA GLU A 204 -12.58 15.42 -12.89
C GLU A 204 -11.43 16.44 -12.90
N SER A 205 -10.91 16.84 -11.74
CA SER A 205 -9.83 17.84 -11.62
C SER A 205 -8.42 17.24 -11.66
N GLN A 206 -8.31 15.95 -11.98
CA GLN A 206 -7.08 15.16 -11.90
C GLN A 206 -6.87 14.31 -13.17
N GLU A 207 -5.65 13.85 -13.42
CA GLU A 207 -5.19 13.29 -14.69
C GLU A 207 -5.53 11.80 -14.89
N LEU A 208 -5.78 11.05 -13.82
CA LEU A 208 -5.98 9.60 -13.82
C LEU A 208 -7.44 9.21 -14.04
N TYR A 209 -7.75 8.57 -15.17
CA TYR A 209 -9.10 8.04 -15.38
C TYR A 209 -9.30 6.68 -14.70
N TYR A 210 -9.69 6.71 -13.42
CA TYR A 210 -9.83 5.51 -12.58
C TYR A 210 -10.78 4.42 -13.10
N PRO A 211 -11.94 4.71 -13.73
CA PRO A 211 -12.78 3.65 -14.29
C PRO A 211 -12.03 2.73 -15.29
N ALA A 212 -11.17 3.29 -16.14
CA ALA A 212 -10.36 2.50 -17.07
C ALA A 212 -9.24 1.74 -16.35
N ILE A 213 -8.60 2.35 -15.35
CA ILE A 213 -7.55 1.72 -14.54
C ILE A 213 -8.12 0.52 -13.77
N MET A 214 -9.26 0.72 -13.12
CA MET A 214 -9.98 -0.31 -12.35
C MET A 214 -10.45 -1.46 -13.25
N LYS A 215 -10.89 -1.15 -14.48
CA LYS A 215 -11.21 -2.19 -15.47
C LYS A 215 -9.97 -2.99 -15.86
N ALA A 216 -8.84 -2.32 -16.08
CA ALA A 216 -7.58 -2.99 -16.39
C ALA A 216 -7.11 -3.92 -15.25
N ILE A 217 -7.24 -3.48 -13.99
CA ILE A 217 -6.95 -4.32 -12.81
C ILE A 217 -7.90 -5.54 -12.77
N LYS A 218 -9.20 -5.34 -12.99
CA LYS A 218 -10.18 -6.43 -13.00
C LYS A 218 -9.89 -7.45 -14.12
N GLU A 219 -9.49 -6.98 -15.30
CA GLU A 219 -9.15 -7.82 -16.46
C GLU A 219 -7.91 -8.71 -16.22
N THR A 220 -7.02 -8.35 -15.30
CA THR A 220 -5.88 -9.23 -14.94
C THR A 220 -6.30 -10.40 -14.05
N GLY A 221 -7.54 -10.40 -13.54
CA GLY A 221 -8.02 -11.40 -12.58
C GLY A 221 -7.67 -11.07 -11.13
N TYR A 222 -7.27 -9.83 -10.81
CA TYR A 222 -6.93 -9.43 -9.44
C TYR A 222 -8.12 -9.60 -8.47
N THR A 223 -7.89 -10.36 -7.39
CA THR A 223 -8.90 -10.67 -6.35
C THR A 223 -8.58 -10.06 -4.99
N GLY A 224 -7.52 -9.24 -4.91
CA GLY A 224 -7.10 -8.57 -3.68
C GLY A 224 -7.92 -7.32 -3.39
N TYR A 225 -7.28 -6.32 -2.80
CA TYR A 225 -7.90 -5.12 -2.24
C TYR A 225 -7.43 -3.85 -2.97
N ILE A 226 -8.26 -2.81 -2.93
CA ILE A 226 -7.98 -1.49 -3.48
C ILE A 226 -8.15 -0.47 -2.35
N GLY A 227 -7.03 0.07 -1.90
CA GLY A 227 -6.96 1.04 -0.81
C GLY A 227 -7.22 2.47 -1.28
N GLN A 228 -8.24 3.10 -0.71
CA GLN A 228 -8.52 4.51 -0.95
C GLN A 228 -7.61 5.35 -0.05
N GLU A 229 -6.52 5.89 -0.62
CA GLU A 229 -5.49 6.63 0.11
C GLU A 229 -5.33 8.06 -0.42
N PHE A 230 -6.40 8.85 -0.31
CA PHE A 230 -6.42 10.25 -0.74
C PHE A 230 -6.96 11.17 0.35
N ILE A 231 -6.54 12.44 0.34
CA ILE A 231 -6.98 13.46 1.28
C ILE A 231 -8.23 14.15 0.72
N PRO A 232 -9.42 14.01 1.34
CA PRO A 232 -10.63 14.64 0.82
C PRO A 232 -10.56 16.18 0.88
N LYS A 233 -10.86 16.89 -0.21
CA LYS A 233 -11.01 18.36 -0.21
C LYS A 233 -12.26 18.80 0.56
N GLY A 234 -13.33 18.01 0.48
CA GLY A 234 -14.65 18.30 1.06
C GLY A 234 -14.99 17.46 2.29
N ASP A 235 -16.29 17.11 2.43
CA ASP A 235 -16.75 16.16 3.44
C ASP A 235 -16.12 14.77 3.19
N PRO A 236 -15.38 14.21 4.17
CA PRO A 236 -14.68 12.95 3.96
C PRO A 236 -15.58 11.76 3.60
N ILE A 237 -16.79 11.66 4.18
CA ILE A 237 -17.69 10.54 3.92
C ILE A 237 -18.27 10.62 2.51
N ALA A 238 -18.65 11.83 2.06
CA ALA A 238 -19.10 12.04 0.68
C ALA A 238 -18.01 11.75 -0.35
N ALA A 239 -16.77 12.15 -0.05
CA ALA A 239 -15.62 11.88 -0.92
C ALA A 239 -15.32 10.37 -1.04
N LEU A 240 -15.31 9.66 0.09
CA LEU A 240 -15.15 8.20 0.12
C LEU A 240 -16.26 7.51 -0.68
N ARG A 241 -17.54 7.90 -0.48
CA ARG A 241 -18.65 7.36 -1.27
C ARG A 241 -18.43 7.52 -2.79
N ARG A 242 -18.02 8.70 -3.21
CA ARG A 242 -17.74 8.98 -4.63
C ARG A 242 -16.57 8.14 -5.16
N ALA A 243 -15.49 8.04 -4.39
CA ALA A 243 -14.34 7.22 -4.77
C ALA A 243 -14.70 5.75 -4.90
N TYR A 244 -15.51 5.22 -3.96
CA TYR A 244 -16.05 3.86 -4.03
C TYR A 244 -16.84 3.64 -5.32
N GLU A 245 -17.77 4.55 -5.65
CA GLU A 245 -18.61 4.48 -6.86
C GLU A 245 -17.78 4.50 -8.14
N ILE A 246 -16.79 5.40 -8.24
CA ILE A 246 -15.89 5.51 -9.41
C ILE A 246 -15.06 4.24 -9.60
N CYS A 247 -14.58 3.66 -8.51
CA CYS A 247 -13.73 2.46 -8.55
C CYS A 247 -14.52 1.14 -8.58
N ASN A 248 -15.85 1.17 -8.48
CA ASN A 248 -16.69 -0.01 -8.48
C ASN A 248 -17.10 -0.43 -9.91
N VAL A 249 -16.18 -1.07 -10.62
CA VAL A 249 -16.36 -1.59 -12.01
C VAL A 249 -16.52 -3.10 -12.10
#